data_AF-A0A8B7IIM3-F1
#
_entry.id   AF-A0A8B7IIM3-F1
#
_cell.length_a   1.000
_cell.length_b   1.000
_cell.length_c   1.000
_cell.angle_alpha   90.00
_cell.angle_beta   90.00
_cell.angle_gamma   90.00
#
_symmetry.space_group_name_H-M   'P 1'
#
loop_
_entity.id
_entity.type
_entity.pdbx_description
1 polymer ?
#
loop_
_entity_poly.entity_id
_entity_poly.type
_entity_poly.pdbx_seq_one_letter_code
_entity_poly.pdbx_strand_id
1 'polypeptide(L)'
;MKEPLLTFHLFDVFVSVLGLLQKHCKVVEALQTSCLLLPPENRKKLQLLVRMMARISFNKDLPPLSESVRTRTLMVQAFSRCILCSKDEMDLDELLAAKLVSFLMDNYQEILNIPSSLKAYIEEHVVHLQRVQIKYTGADTDATFPAPSFCHQISTDEFESQRANGSQEPLAALLEEIAMNKEISVKDKKELKQ
;
A
#
# COMPACT_ATOMS: atom_id res chain seq x y z
N MET A 1 24.12 -5.48 -3.61
CA MET A 1 23.62 -5.59 -2.23
C MET A 1 22.15 -5.96 -2.26
N LYS A 2 21.64 -6.75 -1.31
CA LYS A 2 20.20 -7.04 -1.20
C LYS A 2 19.48 -5.82 -0.61
N GLU A 3 18.28 -5.52 -1.08
CA GLU A 3 17.51 -4.37 -0.59
C GLU A 3 17.13 -4.55 0.90
N PRO A 4 17.32 -3.52 1.75
CA PRO A 4 16.94 -3.55 3.15
C PRO A 4 15.42 -3.50 3.32
N LEU A 5 14.91 -3.93 4.48
CA LEU A 5 13.48 -3.94 4.77
C LEU A 5 12.87 -2.55 4.74
N LEU A 6 13.62 -1.53 5.17
CA LEU A 6 13.18 -0.14 5.10
C LEU A 6 13.32 0.48 3.70
N THR A 7 13.77 -0.28 2.70
CA THR A 7 14.03 0.13 1.31
C THR A 7 15.12 1.20 1.17
N PHE A 8 15.77 1.24 0.01
CA PHE A 8 16.73 2.33 -0.25
C PHE A 8 16.02 3.68 -0.46
N HIS A 9 14.81 3.66 -1.02
CA HIS A 9 14.05 4.87 -1.34
C HIS A 9 13.61 5.67 -0.11
N LEU A 10 13.37 5.01 1.01
CA LEU A 10 12.96 5.65 2.26
C LEU A 10 14.14 5.82 3.24
N PHE A 11 15.37 5.51 2.82
CA PHE A 11 16.55 5.57 3.67
C PHE A 11 16.69 6.93 4.36
N ASP A 12 16.67 8.03 3.60
CA ASP A 12 16.80 9.38 4.12
C ASP A 12 15.68 9.76 5.09
N VAL A 13 14.47 9.23 4.88
CA VAL A 13 13.33 9.43 5.79
C VAL A 13 13.65 8.80 7.14
N PHE A 14 14.06 7.53 7.17
CA PHE A 14 14.38 6.84 8.43
C PHE A 14 15.61 7.41 9.14
N VAL A 15 16.62 7.87 8.39
CA VAL A 15 17.77 8.59 8.95
C VAL A 15 17.35 9.95 9.53
N SER A 16 16.46 10.69 8.86
CA SER A 16 15.95 11.97 9.38
C SER A 16 15.16 11.78 10.68
N VAL A 17 14.41 10.68 10.80
CA VAL A 17 13.67 10.35 12.02
C VAL A 17 14.60 10.06 13.20
N LEU A 18 15.81 9.52 12.96
CA LEU A 18 16.82 9.35 14.02
C LEU A 18 17.23 10.69 14.66
N GLY A 19 17.21 11.79 13.90
CA GLY A 19 17.46 13.13 14.41
C GLY A 19 16.43 13.60 15.44
N LEU A 20 15.26 12.95 15.49
CA LEU A 20 14.18 13.27 16.41
C LEU A 20 14.18 12.44 17.69
N LEU A 21 15.16 11.53 17.89
CA LEU A 21 15.15 10.55 19.00
C LEU A 21 15.00 11.15 20.42
N GLN A 22 15.30 12.43 20.60
CA GLN A 22 15.06 13.15 21.86
C GLN A 22 13.58 13.38 22.18
N LYS A 23 12.69 13.23 21.18
CA LYS A 23 11.24 13.48 21.28
C LYS A 23 10.49 12.19 20.98
N HIS A 24 10.44 11.29 21.96
CA HIS A 24 9.90 9.92 21.82
C HIS A 24 8.56 9.88 21.05
N CYS A 25 7.54 10.65 21.46
CA CYS A 25 6.25 10.65 20.77
C CYS A 25 6.35 11.01 19.28
N LYS A 26 7.18 12.01 18.93
CA LYS A 26 7.36 12.44 17.53
C LYS A 26 8.05 11.37 16.68
N VAL A 27 8.97 10.62 17.29
CA VAL A 27 9.68 9.53 16.61
C VAL A 27 8.70 8.40 16.32
N VAL A 28 7.88 8.02 17.30
CA VAL A 28 6.88 6.98 17.13
C VAL A 28 5.92 7.35 16.00
N GLU A 29 5.33 8.55 16.03
CA GLU A 29 4.41 9.01 14.97
C GLU A 29 5.06 9.02 13.58
N ALA A 30 6.30 9.52 13.51
CA ALA A 30 7.04 9.57 12.26
C ALA A 30 7.38 8.16 11.73
N LEU A 31 7.78 7.23 12.61
CA LEU A 31 8.05 5.85 12.22
C LEU A 31 6.77 5.11 11.84
N GLN A 32 5.66 5.31 12.55
CA GLN A 32 4.36 4.73 12.19
C GLN A 32 3.97 5.13 10.77
N THR A 33 4.02 6.44 10.49
CA THR A 33 3.68 6.99 9.17
C THR A 33 4.63 6.49 8.09
N SER A 34 5.94 6.53 8.35
CA SER A 34 6.95 6.07 7.39
C SER A 34 6.82 4.57 7.11
N CYS A 35 6.46 3.76 8.12
CA CYS A 35 6.23 2.33 7.95
C CYS A 35 4.96 2.01 7.14
N LEU A 36 3.99 2.92 7.06
CA LEU A 36 2.84 2.79 6.17
C LEU A 36 3.19 3.01 4.69
N LEU A 37 4.29 3.73 4.41
CA LEU A 37 4.81 3.95 3.06
C LEU A 37 5.59 2.74 2.52
N LEU A 38 5.94 1.78 3.38
CA LEU A 38 6.66 0.58 2.97
C LEU A 38 5.79 -0.34 2.11
N PRO A 39 6.38 -1.08 1.16
CA PRO A 39 5.69 -2.17 0.48
C PRO A 39 5.08 -3.15 1.50
N PRO A 40 3.85 -3.66 1.29
CA PRO A 40 3.18 -4.52 2.27
C PRO A 40 4.01 -5.74 2.70
N GLU A 41 4.75 -6.34 1.77
CA GLU A 41 5.62 -7.48 2.03
C GLU A 41 6.81 -7.12 2.92
N ASN A 42 7.40 -5.93 2.72
CA ASN A 42 8.49 -5.43 3.55
C ASN A 42 8.01 -5.14 4.97
N ARG A 43 6.84 -4.49 5.09
CA ARG A 43 6.23 -4.19 6.40
C ARG A 43 5.93 -5.46 7.20
N LYS A 44 5.37 -6.50 6.56
CA LYS A 44 5.13 -7.81 7.22
C LYS A 44 6.43 -8.45 7.69
N LYS A 45 7.46 -8.49 6.83
CA LYS A 45 8.78 -9.05 7.18
C LYS A 45 9.44 -8.29 8.32
N LEU A 46 9.40 -6.95 8.29
CA LEU A 46 9.89 -6.09 9.35
C LEU A 46 9.18 -6.38 10.68
N GLN A 47 7.85 -6.48 10.66
CA GLN A 47 7.07 -6.79 11.85
C GLN A 47 7.41 -8.15 12.45
N LEU A 48 7.56 -9.18 11.62
CA LEU A 48 7.96 -10.51 12.08
C LEU A 48 9.36 -10.48 12.68
N LEU A 49 10.31 -9.87 11.98
CA LEU A 49 11.71 -9.81 12.39
C LEU A 49 11.89 -9.04 13.70
N VAL A 50 11.37 -7.81 13.78
CA VAL A 50 11.52 -6.98 14.99
C VAL A 50 10.82 -7.63 16.18
N ARG A 51 9.64 -8.23 15.97
CA ARG A 51 8.95 -8.99 17.02
C ARG A 51 9.78 -10.18 17.49
N MET A 52 10.36 -10.96 16.58
CA MET A 52 11.24 -12.07 16.92
C MET A 52 12.45 -11.60 17.73
N MET A 53 13.14 -10.56 17.25
CA MET A 53 14.30 -9.96 17.92
C MET A 53 13.96 -9.51 19.34
N ALA A 54 12.84 -8.80 19.52
CA ALA A 54 12.38 -8.35 20.84
C ALA A 54 12.06 -9.55 21.74
N ARG A 55 11.30 -10.53 21.25
CA ARG A 55 10.91 -11.71 22.04
C ARG A 55 12.12 -12.53 22.49
N ILE A 56 13.11 -12.73 21.62
CA ILE A 56 14.36 -13.42 21.98
C ILE A 56 15.15 -12.60 23.01
N SER A 57 15.24 -11.28 22.84
CA SER A 57 16.00 -10.41 23.73
C SER A 57 15.44 -10.33 25.15
N PHE A 58 14.14 -10.56 25.33
CA PHE A 58 13.46 -10.58 26.63
C PHE A 58 13.17 -12.00 27.16
N ASN A 59 13.57 -13.04 26.43
CA ASN A 59 13.32 -14.42 26.85
C ASN A 59 14.30 -14.80 27.97
N LYS A 60 13.79 -14.97 29.19
CA LYS A 60 14.58 -15.36 30.37
C LYS A 60 14.87 -16.86 30.42
N ASP A 61 14.08 -17.66 29.72
CA ASP A 61 14.22 -19.13 29.67
C ASP A 61 15.23 -19.57 28.61
N LEU A 62 15.59 -18.67 27.69
CA LEU A 62 16.59 -18.95 26.67
C LEU A 62 18.00 -18.75 27.25
N PRO A 63 18.91 -19.74 27.11
CA PRO A 63 20.29 -19.53 27.50
C PRO A 63 20.94 -18.40 26.67
N PRO A 64 21.99 -17.75 27.19
CA PRO A 64 22.74 -16.75 26.44
C PRO A 64 23.22 -17.30 25.10
N LEU A 65 23.03 -16.54 24.01
CA LEU A 65 23.50 -16.95 22.67
C LEU A 65 25.02 -16.81 22.52
N SER A 66 25.65 -16.06 23.43
CA SER A 66 27.10 -15.88 23.51
C SER A 66 27.50 -15.64 24.96
N GLU A 67 28.67 -16.13 25.35
CA GLU A 67 29.29 -15.90 26.66
C GLU A 67 29.81 -14.47 26.85
N SER A 68 30.09 -13.76 25.75
CA SER A 68 30.76 -12.44 25.79
C SER A 68 29.85 -11.28 25.42
N VAL A 69 28.79 -11.52 24.64
CA VAL A 69 27.91 -10.47 24.10
C VAL A 69 26.47 -10.75 24.51
N ARG A 70 25.78 -9.73 25.03
CA ARG A 70 24.37 -9.85 25.40
C ARG A 70 23.53 -10.21 24.17
N THR A 71 22.54 -11.09 24.34
CA THR A 71 21.60 -11.53 23.30
C THR A 71 20.99 -10.35 22.52
N ARG A 72 20.57 -9.28 23.22
CA ARG A 72 20.03 -8.07 22.56
C ARG A 72 21.03 -7.43 21.60
N THR A 73 22.29 -7.30 22.02
CA THR A 73 23.34 -6.69 21.19
C THR A 73 23.62 -7.54 19.95
N LEU A 74 23.63 -8.87 20.09
CA LEU A 74 23.74 -9.78 18.95
C LEU A 74 22.57 -9.62 17.97
N MET A 75 21.34 -9.53 18.47
CA MET A 75 20.16 -9.32 17.63
C MET A 75 20.28 -8.03 16.82
N VAL A 76 20.65 -6.92 17.48
CA VAL A 76 20.82 -5.63 16.80
C VAL A 76 21.95 -5.72 15.76
N GLN A 77 23.12 -6.25 16.11
CA GLN A 77 24.26 -6.35 15.19
C GLN A 77 23.96 -7.26 13.99
N ALA A 78 23.32 -8.41 14.21
CA ALA A 78 23.04 -9.38 13.17
C ALA A 78 22.03 -8.88 12.12
N PHE A 79 21.06 -8.04 12.54
CA PHE A 79 19.95 -7.64 11.70
C PHE A 79 19.95 -6.16 11.30
N SER A 80 20.88 -5.33 11.79
CA SER A 80 20.90 -3.90 11.47
C SER A 80 20.94 -3.63 9.97
N ARG A 81 21.89 -4.25 9.27
CA ARG A 81 22.08 -4.04 7.82
C ARG A 81 20.93 -4.57 6.96
N CYS A 82 20.17 -5.56 7.42
CA CYS A 82 19.01 -6.03 6.65
C CYS A 82 17.77 -5.16 6.90
N ILE A 83 17.73 -4.41 8.00
CA ILE A 83 16.65 -3.48 8.30
C ILE A 83 16.91 -2.12 7.64
N LEU A 84 18.08 -1.54 7.89
CA LEU A 84 18.50 -0.24 7.35
C LEU A 84 19.91 -0.37 6.77
N CYS A 85 20.06 -0.03 5.50
CA CYS A 85 21.35 0.05 4.83
C CYS A 85 21.31 1.17 3.78
N SER A 86 22.39 1.95 3.64
CA SER A 86 22.52 2.84 2.49
C SER A 86 22.78 2.01 1.24
N LYS A 87 22.41 2.55 0.09
CA LYS A 87 22.75 1.95 -1.21
C LYS A 87 24.25 2.01 -1.47
N ASP A 88 24.89 3.06 -0.97
CA ASP A 88 26.32 3.28 -1.05
C ASP A 88 26.95 2.91 0.30
N GLU A 89 27.89 1.96 0.28
CA GLU A 89 28.53 1.34 1.47
C GLU A 89 29.23 2.35 2.41
N MET A 90 29.32 3.62 2.03
CA MET A 90 30.02 4.68 2.76
C MET A 90 29.11 5.59 3.60
N ASP A 91 27.78 5.57 3.40
CA ASP A 91 26.90 6.60 3.97
C ASP A 91 26.21 6.22 5.28
N LEU A 92 26.09 4.93 5.61
CA LEU A 92 25.42 4.51 6.84
C LEU A 92 26.40 4.25 7.97
N ASP A 93 26.34 5.10 9.00
CA ASP A 93 26.96 4.82 10.30
C ASP A 93 26.24 3.60 10.95
N GLU A 94 26.98 2.50 11.13
CA GLU A 94 26.50 1.26 11.76
C GLU A 94 25.91 1.54 13.17
N LEU A 95 26.40 2.57 13.87
CA LEU A 95 25.87 3.01 15.15
C LEU A 95 24.46 3.62 15.01
N LEU A 96 24.22 4.41 13.95
CA LEU A 96 22.90 4.98 13.67
C LEU A 96 21.89 3.89 13.32
N ALA A 97 22.30 2.92 12.50
CA ALA A 97 21.47 1.76 12.17
C ALA A 97 21.11 0.97 13.43
N ALA A 98 22.10 0.65 14.25
CA ALA A 98 21.91 -0.06 15.52
C ALA A 98 20.99 0.71 16.49
N LYS A 99 21.07 2.04 16.51
CA LYS A 99 20.21 2.91 17.33
C LYS A 99 18.77 2.89 16.84
N LEU A 100 18.53 2.97 15.52
CA LEU A 100 17.19 2.85 14.95
C LEU A 100 16.57 1.49 15.27
N VAL A 101 17.33 0.43 15.03
CA VAL A 101 16.86 -0.95 15.24
C VAL A 101 16.58 -1.21 16.71
N SER A 102 17.42 -0.71 17.62
CA SER A 102 17.15 -0.74 19.05
C SER A 102 15.83 -0.04 19.39
N PHE A 103 15.60 1.16 18.87
CA PHE A 103 14.35 1.90 19.11
C PHE A 103 13.12 1.17 18.55
N LEU A 104 13.24 0.60 17.35
CA LEU A 104 12.21 -0.23 16.74
C LEU A 104 11.89 -1.45 17.61
N MET A 105 12.89 -2.15 18.12
CA MET A 105 12.71 -3.31 19.01
C MET A 105 11.97 -2.93 20.30
N ASP A 106 12.30 -1.79 20.89
CA ASP A 106 11.73 -1.37 22.16
C ASP A 106 10.27 -0.89 22.02
N ASN A 107 9.89 -0.38 20.85
CA ASN A 107 8.58 0.27 20.62
C ASN A 107 7.76 -0.38 19.47
N TYR A 108 8.09 -1.61 19.06
CA TYR A 108 7.53 -2.24 17.85
C TYR A 108 6.00 -2.36 17.85
N GLN A 109 5.39 -2.54 19.03
CA GLN A 109 3.94 -2.65 19.15
C GLN A 109 3.27 -1.32 18.81
N GLU A 110 3.84 -0.21 19.21
CA GLU A 110 3.30 1.10 18.89
C GLU A 110 3.60 1.45 17.43
N ILE A 111 4.86 1.30 17.00
CA ILE A 111 5.33 1.73 15.68
C ILE A 111 4.71 0.95 14.52
N LEU A 112 4.56 -0.37 14.66
CA LEU A 112 4.13 -1.22 13.53
C LEU A 112 2.62 -1.44 13.49
N ASN A 113 1.89 -0.89 14.45
CA ASN A 113 0.43 -0.81 14.43
C ASN A 113 -0.04 0.41 13.63
N ILE A 114 -1.30 0.35 13.18
CA ILE A 114 -1.92 1.46 12.46
C ILE A 114 -2.28 2.55 13.48
N PRO A 115 -1.88 3.82 13.28
CA PRO A 115 -2.28 4.91 14.15
C PRO A 115 -3.81 5.04 14.20
N SER A 116 -4.38 4.98 15.41
CA SER A 116 -5.83 5.03 15.61
C SER A 116 -6.44 6.35 15.16
N SER A 117 -5.73 7.46 15.35
CA SER A 117 -6.11 8.79 14.89
C SER A 117 -6.24 8.86 13.37
N LEU A 118 -5.24 8.35 12.64
CA LEU A 118 -5.26 8.28 11.17
C LEU A 118 -6.41 7.39 10.68
N LYS A 119 -6.61 6.24 11.33
CA LYS A 119 -7.71 5.33 11.00
C LYS A 119 -9.07 6.01 11.16
N ALA A 120 -9.31 6.65 12.31
CA ALA A 120 -10.57 7.35 12.58
C ALA A 120 -10.84 8.49 11.58
N TYR A 121 -9.80 9.27 11.25
CA TYR A 121 -9.90 10.33 10.24
C TYR A 121 -10.29 9.79 8.86
N ILE A 122 -9.66 8.69 8.42
CA ILE A 122 -9.98 8.05 7.14
C ILE A 122 -11.41 7.49 7.16
N GLU A 123 -11.82 6.83 8.25
CA GLU A 123 -13.19 6.30 8.40
C GLU A 123 -14.25 7.41 8.31
N GLU A 124 -14.03 8.53 9.00
CA GLU A 124 -14.91 9.70 8.92
C GLU A 124 -14.97 10.26 7.49
N HIS A 125 -13.82 10.40 6.83
CA HIS A 125 -13.76 10.92 5.46
C HIS A 125 -14.47 9.99 4.46
N VAL A 126 -14.35 8.67 4.62
CA VAL A 126 -15.08 7.69 3.80
C VAL A 126 -16.59 7.81 4.00
N VAL A 127 -17.04 7.92 5.26
CA VAL A 127 -18.47 8.15 5.56
C VAL A 127 -18.97 9.45 4.96
N HIS A 128 -18.17 10.52 5.00
CA HIS A 128 -18.50 11.79 4.38
C HIS A 128 -18.71 11.62 2.86
N LEU A 129 -17.74 11.02 2.15
CA LEU A 129 -17.84 10.78 0.70
C LEU A 129 -19.04 9.93 0.33
N GLN A 130 -19.35 8.87 1.09
CA GLN A 130 -20.54 8.03 0.87
C GLN A 130 -21.84 8.83 1.04
N ARG A 131 -21.93 9.69 2.06
CA ARG A 131 -23.11 10.56 2.25
C ARG A 131 -23.26 11.58 1.12
N VAL A 132 -22.15 12.12 0.60
CA VAL A 132 -22.20 13.01 -0.57
C VAL A 132 -22.73 12.24 -1.78
N GLN A 133 -22.21 11.04 -2.09
CA GLN A 133 -22.68 10.23 -3.20
C GLN A 133 -24.17 9.87 -3.10
N ILE A 134 -24.66 9.45 -1.92
CA ILE A 134 -26.08 9.11 -1.71
C ILE A 134 -27.01 10.34 -1.84
N LYS A 135 -26.52 11.55 -1.52
CA LYS A 135 -27.33 12.77 -1.69
C LYS A 135 -27.47 13.20 -3.16
N TYR A 136 -26.53 12.85 -4.03
CA TYR A 136 -26.58 13.19 -5.45
C TYR A 136 -27.28 12.15 -6.33
N THR A 137 -27.61 10.97 -5.82
CA THR A 137 -28.43 9.98 -6.56
C THR A 137 -29.93 10.32 -6.58
N GLY A 138 -30.35 11.47 -6.03
CA GLY A 138 -31.75 11.91 -5.99
C GLY A 138 -31.98 13.39 -6.30
N ALA A 139 -31.00 14.08 -6.91
CA ALA A 139 -31.16 15.44 -7.39
C ALA A 139 -31.13 15.43 -8.92
N ASP A 140 -32.29 15.64 -9.52
CA ASP A 140 -32.47 15.80 -10.96
C ASP A 140 -31.53 16.86 -11.55
N THR A 141 -30.93 16.50 -12.68
CA THR A 141 -30.50 17.33 -13.82
C THR A 141 -29.42 18.41 -13.64
N ASP A 142 -28.46 18.35 -14.56
CA ASP A 142 -27.64 19.46 -15.09
C ASP A 142 -26.32 19.80 -14.36
N ALA A 143 -25.25 19.05 -14.67
CA ALA A 143 -23.87 19.54 -14.55
C ALA A 143 -22.92 18.78 -15.50
N THR A 144 -22.33 19.54 -16.41
CA THR A 144 -21.46 19.23 -17.56
C THR A 144 -20.09 18.59 -17.22
N PHE A 145 -20.01 17.68 -16.24
CA PHE A 145 -18.77 16.94 -15.99
C PHE A 145 -19.04 15.43 -16.08
N PRO A 146 -18.40 14.70 -17.01
CA PRO A 146 -18.47 13.25 -17.00
C PRO A 146 -17.88 12.79 -15.67
N ALA A 147 -18.71 12.19 -14.82
CA ALA A 147 -18.23 11.47 -13.66
C ALA A 147 -17.15 10.48 -14.12
N PRO A 148 -16.07 10.26 -13.34
CA PRO A 148 -15.11 9.23 -13.68
C PRO A 148 -15.87 7.91 -13.84
N SER A 149 -15.81 7.34 -15.04
CA SER A 149 -16.43 6.07 -15.39
C SER A 149 -15.67 4.95 -14.68
N PHE A 150 -15.87 4.85 -13.37
CA PHE A 150 -15.49 3.69 -12.59
C PHE A 150 -16.39 2.56 -13.02
N CYS A 151 -15.83 1.53 -13.68
CA CYS A 151 -16.54 0.28 -13.94
C CYS A 151 -17.15 -0.20 -12.62
N HIS A 152 -18.46 -0.07 -12.50
CA HIS A 152 -19.18 -0.66 -11.39
C HIS A 152 -19.04 -2.18 -11.52
N GLN A 153 -18.74 -2.85 -10.41
CA GLN A 153 -18.71 -4.30 -10.39
C GLN A 153 -20.14 -4.82 -10.62
N ILE A 154 -20.37 -5.39 -11.80
CA ILE A 154 -21.64 -6.03 -12.13
C ILE A 154 -21.79 -7.34 -11.34
N SER A 155 -23.03 -7.69 -11.01
CA SER A 155 -23.32 -8.97 -10.36
C SER A 155 -23.09 -10.14 -11.33
N THR A 156 -22.95 -11.35 -10.80
CA THR A 156 -22.88 -12.57 -11.63
C THR A 156 -24.10 -12.74 -12.53
N ASP A 157 -25.29 -12.42 -12.02
CA ASP A 157 -26.54 -12.53 -12.78
C ASP A 157 -26.60 -11.49 -13.91
N GLU A 158 -26.11 -10.28 -13.66
CA GLU A 158 -26.00 -9.22 -14.67
C GLU A 158 -24.96 -9.57 -15.73
N PHE A 159 -23.83 -10.16 -15.33
CA PHE A 159 -22.82 -10.67 -16.27
C PHE A 159 -23.39 -11.76 -17.19
N GLU A 160 -24.13 -12.74 -16.65
CA GLU A 160 -24.75 -13.79 -17.47
C GLU A 160 -25.81 -13.23 -18.42
N SER A 161 -26.59 -12.25 -17.97
CA SER A 161 -27.59 -11.56 -18.78
C SER A 161 -26.95 -10.75 -19.92
N GLN A 162 -25.88 -10.00 -19.63
CA GLN A 162 -25.12 -9.26 -20.64
C GLN A 162 -24.39 -10.20 -21.60
N ARG A 163 -23.88 -11.34 -21.11
CA ARG A 163 -23.26 -12.37 -21.96
C ARG A 163 -24.26 -12.98 -22.94
N ALA A 164 -25.50 -13.22 -22.51
CA ALA A 164 -26.54 -13.79 -23.35
C ALA A 164 -27.12 -12.77 -24.35
N ASN A 165 -27.31 -11.52 -23.93
CA ASN A 165 -28.17 -10.56 -24.65
C ASN A 165 -27.44 -9.28 -25.09
N GLY A 166 -26.31 -8.93 -24.48
CA GLY A 166 -25.70 -7.59 -24.56
C GLY A 166 -25.06 -7.24 -25.91
N SER A 167 -24.88 -8.21 -26.81
CA SER A 167 -24.26 -7.98 -28.11
C SER A 167 -25.24 -7.86 -29.28
N GLN A 168 -26.46 -8.39 -29.17
CA GLN A 168 -27.36 -8.48 -30.33
C GLN A 168 -27.88 -7.12 -30.80
N GLU A 169 -28.36 -6.31 -29.87
CA GLU A 169 -29.01 -5.02 -30.16
C GLU A 169 -28.01 -3.94 -30.61
N PRO A 170 -26.84 -3.77 -29.96
CA PRO A 170 -25.83 -2.81 -30.42
C PRO A 170 -25.20 -3.20 -31.76
N LEU A 171 -24.99 -4.50 -32.01
CA LEU A 171 -24.49 -4.98 -33.30
C LEU A 171 -25.51 -4.76 -34.42
N ALA A 172 -26.81 -4.98 -34.16
CA ALA A 172 -27.85 -4.70 -35.14
C ALA A 172 -27.93 -3.20 -35.49
N ALA A 173 -27.85 -2.32 -34.49
CA ALA A 173 -27.83 -0.88 -34.69
C ALA A 173 -26.60 -0.43 -35.52
N LEU A 174 -25.41 -0.99 -35.22
CA LEU A 174 -24.19 -0.74 -36.00
C LEU A 174 -24.34 -1.20 -37.46
N LEU A 175 -24.93 -2.38 -37.70
CA LEU A 175 -25.16 -2.90 -39.04
C LEU A 175 -26.14 -2.01 -39.83
N GLU A 176 -27.16 -1.47 -39.17
CA GLU A 176 -28.11 -0.53 -39.78
C GLU A 176 -27.44 0.81 -40.12
N GLU A 177 -26.61 1.34 -39.23
CA GLU A 177 -25.83 2.56 -39.45
C GLU A 177 -24.85 2.40 -40.63
N ILE A 178 -24.13 1.28 -40.69
CA ILE A 178 -23.25 0.93 -41.82
C ILE A 178 -24.05 0.79 -43.12
N ALA A 179 -25.24 0.18 -43.07
CA ALA A 179 -26.09 0.04 -44.25
C ALA A 179 -26.58 1.41 -44.77
N MET A 180 -26.90 2.35 -43.88
CA MET A 180 -27.37 3.70 -44.21
C MET A 180 -26.25 4.65 -44.64
N ASN A 181 -25.00 4.39 -44.27
CA ASN A 181 -23.87 5.24 -44.59
C ASN A 181 -23.61 5.29 -46.11
N LYS A 182 -23.63 6.49 -46.71
CA LYS A 182 -23.51 6.71 -48.17
C LYS A 182 -22.07 6.75 -48.70
N GLU A 183 -21.08 6.77 -47.81
CA GLU A 183 -19.65 6.81 -48.18
C GLU A 183 -19.07 5.42 -48.46
N ILE A 184 -19.76 4.36 -48.02
CA ILE A 184 -19.32 2.98 -48.22
C ILE A 184 -19.83 2.43 -49.56
N SER A 185 -18.93 1.81 -50.33
CA SER A 185 -19.22 1.20 -51.62
C SER A 185 -20.23 0.06 -51.51
N VAL A 186 -21.09 -0.08 -52.53
CA VAL A 186 -22.12 -1.15 -52.62
C VAL A 186 -21.49 -2.56 -52.57
N LYS A 187 -20.22 -2.68 -52.95
CA LYS A 187 -19.46 -3.94 -52.91
C LYS A 187 -19.14 -4.37 -51.47
N ASP A 188 -18.74 -3.42 -50.62
CA ASP A 188 -18.32 -3.68 -49.24
C ASP A 188 -19.53 -3.93 -48.32
N LYS A 189 -20.68 -3.29 -48.62
CA LYS A 189 -21.95 -3.54 -47.93
C LYS A 189 -22.52 -4.94 -48.13
N LYS A 190 -22.14 -5.65 -49.20
CA LYS A 190 -22.62 -7.01 -49.49
C LYS A 190 -21.84 -8.08 -48.70
N GLU A 191 -20.55 -7.86 -48.45
CA GLU A 191 -19.74 -8.82 -47.67
C GLU A 191 -20.09 -8.79 -46.17
N LEU A 192 -20.53 -7.65 -45.63
CA LEU A 192 -20.91 -7.50 -44.22
C LEU A 192 -22.26 -8.15 -43.85
N LYS A 193 -23.06 -8.57 -44.84
CA LYS A 193 -24.36 -9.24 -44.63
C LYS A 193 -24.27 -10.78 -44.64
N GLN A 194 -23.10 -11.34 -44.90
CA GLN A 194 -22.85 -12.78 -45.05
C GLN A 194 -22.12 -13.33 -43.83
#